data_AF-A0A956LL13-F1
#
_entry.id   AF-A0A956LL13-F1
#
_cell.length_a   1.000
_cell.length_b   1.000
_cell.length_c   1.000
_cell.angle_alpha   90.00
_cell.angle_beta   90.00
_cell.angle_gamma   90.00
#
_symmetry.space_group_name_H-M   'P 1'
#
loop_
_entity.id
_entity.type
_entity.pdbx_description
1 polymer ?
#
loop_
_entity_poly.entity_id
_entity_poly.type
_entity_poly.pdbx_seq_one_letter_code
_entity_poly.pdbx_strand_id
1 'polypeptide(L)'
;MRALLYECGSARARAHALALALLTAAAAPSLARAAPGEFLEDDVEVLHVLEGASPGENFGWAVAELADVDGDGAMDVLVGAPFNSEIGPNGGRTYVHSGATGELLRSFTGAPGELHGYAIADAGDVDGDGTTDIVAGAPGAGRVYVYSGDADQLLRTPTNDSEGMLGVGFFGRA
;
A
#
# COMPACT_ATOMS: atom_id res chain seq x y z
N MET A 1 59.47 -58.32 19.12
CA MET A 1 58.82 -59.17 20.16
C MET A 1 57.32 -59.01 19.96
N ARG A 2 56.63 -60.07 19.49
CA ARG A 2 55.17 -60.07 19.26
C ARG A 2 54.45 -60.12 20.61
N ALA A 3 53.37 -59.35 20.77
CA ALA A 3 52.21 -59.73 21.57
C ALA A 3 51.01 -58.88 21.16
N LEU A 4 49.96 -59.56 20.69
CA LEU A 4 48.59 -59.06 20.57
C LEU A 4 47.90 -59.14 21.94
N LEU A 5 46.64 -58.67 21.96
CA LEU A 5 45.57 -58.81 22.97
C LEU A 5 45.39 -57.55 23.84
N TYR A 6 44.19 -57.15 24.28
CA TYR A 6 42.78 -57.34 23.89
C TYR A 6 41.99 -56.39 24.83
N GLU A 7 40.79 -56.02 24.41
CA GLU A 7 39.79 -55.07 24.92
C GLU A 7 39.62 -54.88 26.44
N CYS A 8 39.11 -53.70 26.86
CA CYS A 8 37.81 -53.60 27.56
C CYS A 8 37.40 -52.12 27.76
N GLY A 9 36.15 -51.80 27.42
CA GLY A 9 35.61 -50.44 27.42
C GLY A 9 35.32 -49.84 28.80
N SER A 10 35.25 -48.51 28.86
CA SER A 10 34.37 -47.81 29.79
C SER A 10 33.90 -46.50 29.16
N ALA A 11 32.64 -46.18 29.46
CA ALA A 11 31.84 -45.17 28.82
C ALA A 11 32.09 -43.74 29.36
N ARG A 12 31.66 -42.77 28.53
CA ARG A 12 31.33 -41.36 28.80
C ARG A 12 32.48 -40.35 28.81
N ALA A 13 32.59 -39.60 27.72
CA ALA A 13 32.78 -38.15 27.75
C ALA A 13 32.34 -37.52 26.41
N ARG A 14 31.62 -36.40 26.49
CA ARG A 14 31.05 -35.63 25.39
C ARG A 14 32.15 -34.94 24.58
N ALA A 15 32.02 -34.89 23.25
CA ALA A 15 32.66 -33.86 22.42
C ALA A 15 31.79 -33.57 21.19
N HIS A 16 31.52 -32.27 21.01
CA HIS A 16 30.86 -31.67 19.85
C HIS A 16 31.60 -32.00 18.54
N ALA A 17 30.86 -32.29 17.49
CA ALA A 17 31.31 -32.07 16.12
C ALA A 17 30.13 -31.60 15.27
N LEU A 18 30.20 -30.33 14.86
CA LEU A 18 29.35 -29.70 13.86
C LEU A 18 29.38 -30.54 12.57
N ALA A 19 28.21 -30.93 12.07
CA ALA A 19 28.04 -31.32 10.68
C ALA A 19 27.32 -30.18 9.95
N LEU A 20 28.14 -29.42 9.21
CA LEU A 20 27.72 -28.38 8.28
C LEU A 20 27.05 -29.04 7.08
N ALA A 21 25.72 -29.03 7.01
CA ALA A 21 24.99 -29.36 5.78
C ALA A 21 24.82 -28.07 4.98
N LEU A 22 25.69 -27.87 3.98
CA LEU A 22 25.47 -26.86 2.93
C LEU A 22 24.19 -27.23 2.18
N LEU A 23 23.10 -26.50 2.45
CA LEU A 23 21.91 -26.55 1.60
C LEU A 23 22.12 -25.55 0.46
N THR A 24 22.71 -25.98 -0.65
CA THR A 24 22.60 -25.25 -1.91
C THR A 24 21.24 -25.56 -2.51
N ALA A 25 20.23 -24.79 -2.14
CA ALA A 25 18.99 -24.76 -2.90
C ALA A 25 19.28 -24.00 -4.20
N ALA A 26 19.61 -24.74 -5.27
CA ALA A 26 19.55 -24.20 -6.61
C ALA A 26 18.08 -23.80 -6.87
N ALA A 27 17.86 -22.50 -7.09
CA ALA A 27 16.58 -22.00 -7.56
C ALA A 27 16.20 -22.76 -8.85
N ALA A 28 15.16 -23.56 -8.78
CA ALA A 28 14.42 -23.94 -9.97
C ALA A 28 13.49 -22.77 -10.28
N PRO A 29 13.48 -22.22 -11.51
CA PRO A 29 12.42 -21.31 -11.89
C PRO A 29 11.15 -22.15 -11.92
N SER A 30 10.27 -21.96 -10.94
CA SER A 30 8.97 -22.63 -10.94
C SER A 30 8.11 -21.96 -12.01
N LEU A 31 8.10 -22.56 -13.19
CA LEU A 31 7.26 -22.16 -14.31
C LEU A 31 5.77 -22.36 -13.97
N ALA A 32 5.07 -21.23 -13.89
CA ALA A 32 3.69 -20.97 -14.27
C ALA A 32 2.52 -21.40 -13.36
N ARG A 33 1.72 -20.38 -12.99
CA ARG A 33 0.32 -20.29 -13.44
C ARG A 33 -0.06 -18.83 -13.62
N ALA A 34 -0.10 -18.35 -14.86
CA ALA A 34 -0.67 -17.05 -15.16
C ALA A 34 -2.16 -17.01 -14.80
N ALA A 35 -2.49 -16.10 -13.88
CA ALA A 35 -3.84 -15.66 -13.58
C ALA A 35 -4.29 -14.62 -14.64
N PRO A 36 -5.59 -14.35 -14.83
CA PRO A 36 -6.07 -13.51 -15.92
C PRO A 36 -5.44 -12.10 -15.89
N GLY A 37 -4.70 -11.72 -16.94
CA GLY A 37 -4.03 -10.41 -17.08
C GLY A 37 -2.54 -10.44 -17.44
N GLU A 38 -2.03 -11.49 -18.07
CA GLU A 38 -0.60 -11.64 -18.39
C GLU A 38 -0.11 -10.52 -19.35
N PHE A 39 0.73 -9.61 -18.85
CA PHE A 39 1.44 -8.62 -19.66
C PHE A 39 2.47 -9.33 -20.56
N LEU A 40 2.66 -8.84 -21.79
CA LEU A 40 3.36 -9.53 -22.89
C LEU A 40 4.89 -9.44 -22.86
N GLU A 41 5.49 -8.86 -21.81
CA GLU A 41 6.94 -8.63 -21.72
C GLU A 41 7.54 -9.55 -20.64
N ASP A 42 8.53 -10.36 -21.03
CA ASP A 42 9.13 -11.42 -20.19
C ASP A 42 9.80 -10.90 -18.89
N ASP A 43 10.02 -9.59 -18.77
CA ASP A 43 10.71 -8.94 -17.65
C ASP A 43 9.79 -8.04 -16.79
N VAL A 44 8.46 -8.15 -16.94
CA VAL A 44 7.49 -7.38 -16.14
C VAL A 44 6.89 -8.26 -15.06
N GLU A 45 7.18 -7.93 -13.81
CA GLU A 45 6.58 -8.55 -12.63
C GLU A 45 5.45 -7.65 -12.07
N VAL A 46 4.25 -8.22 -11.94
CA VAL A 46 3.17 -7.57 -11.20
C VAL A 46 3.48 -7.72 -9.72
N LEU A 47 3.85 -6.62 -9.06
CA LEU A 47 4.12 -6.60 -7.63
C LEU A 47 2.85 -6.84 -6.80
N HIS A 48 1.77 -6.13 -7.16
CA HIS A 48 0.49 -6.20 -6.45
C HIS A 48 -0.69 -6.15 -7.41
N VAL A 49 -1.76 -6.87 -7.05
CA VAL A 49 -3.09 -6.73 -7.64
C VAL A 49 -4.01 -6.19 -6.55
N LEU A 50 -4.46 -4.94 -6.71
CA LEU A 50 -5.35 -4.29 -5.76
C LEU A 50 -6.80 -4.47 -6.22
N GLU A 51 -7.67 -4.90 -5.31
CA GLU A 51 -9.08 -5.16 -5.60
C GLU A 51 -9.99 -4.20 -4.84
N GLY A 52 -11.02 -3.70 -5.52
CA GLY A 52 -12.09 -2.94 -4.89
C GLY A 52 -12.96 -3.79 -3.97
N ALA A 53 -13.64 -3.15 -3.03
CA ALA A 53 -14.48 -3.81 -2.04
C ALA A 53 -15.74 -4.45 -2.65
N SER A 54 -16.24 -3.94 -3.79
CA SER A 54 -17.44 -4.48 -4.45
C SER A 54 -17.44 -4.25 -5.97
N PRO A 55 -17.93 -5.20 -6.77
CA PRO A 55 -18.09 -4.99 -8.21
C PRO A 55 -18.97 -3.79 -8.54
N GLY A 56 -18.58 -2.99 -9.54
CA GLY A 56 -19.36 -1.84 -10.00
C GLY A 56 -19.11 -0.53 -9.24
N GLU A 57 -18.23 -0.53 -8.23
CA GLU A 57 -17.80 0.71 -7.56
C GLU A 57 -16.79 1.55 -8.37
N ASN A 58 -16.31 0.98 -9.48
CA ASN A 58 -15.25 1.51 -10.34
C ASN A 58 -13.98 1.83 -9.55
N PHE A 59 -13.54 0.91 -8.70
CA PHE A 59 -12.20 0.93 -8.13
C PHE A 59 -11.16 1.01 -9.26
N GLY A 60 -10.19 1.90 -9.11
CA GLY A 60 -9.23 2.22 -10.18
C GLY A 60 -9.68 3.34 -11.13
N TRP A 61 -10.77 4.04 -10.82
CA TRP A 61 -11.25 5.17 -11.63
C TRP A 61 -10.24 6.32 -11.68
N ALA A 62 -9.67 6.65 -10.53
CA ALA A 62 -8.57 7.58 -10.37
C ALA A 62 -7.45 6.87 -9.61
N VAL A 63 -6.20 7.04 -10.04
CA VAL A 63 -5.03 6.48 -9.39
C VAL A 63 -3.96 7.56 -9.33
N ALA A 64 -3.31 7.71 -8.17
CA ALA A 64 -2.20 8.63 -7.97
C ALA A 64 -1.14 7.99 -7.07
N GLU A 65 0.11 8.42 -7.26
CA GLU A 65 1.16 8.17 -6.26
C GLU A 65 0.91 9.03 -5.01
N LEU A 66 1.34 8.51 -3.87
CA LEU A 66 1.35 9.21 -2.58
C LEU A 66 2.75 9.01 -1.98
N ALA A 67 3.33 10.04 -1.36
CA ALA A 67 4.54 9.81 -0.58
C ALA A 67 4.30 8.75 0.52
N ASP A 68 5.38 8.20 1.04
CA ASP A 68 5.38 7.21 2.13
C ASP A 68 4.61 7.76 3.35
N VAL A 69 3.41 7.23 3.59
CA VAL A 69 2.54 7.67 4.69
C VAL A 69 2.48 6.67 5.84
N ASP A 70 3.01 5.47 5.69
CA ASP A 70 3.13 4.48 6.77
C ASP A 70 4.56 4.36 7.33
N GLY A 71 5.53 5.02 6.69
CA GLY A 71 6.92 5.10 7.09
C GLY A 71 7.73 3.84 6.76
N ASP A 72 7.27 3.02 5.82
CA ASP A 72 7.92 1.76 5.45
C ASP A 72 9.08 1.92 4.45
N GLY A 73 9.26 3.13 3.90
CA GLY A 73 10.30 3.49 2.95
C GLY A 73 9.91 3.34 1.47
N ALA A 74 8.68 2.93 1.16
CA ALA A 74 8.11 2.91 -0.18
C ALA A 74 7.04 4.02 -0.35
N MET A 75 6.85 4.48 -1.58
CA MET A 75 5.72 5.36 -1.90
C MET A 75 4.42 4.56 -1.91
N ASP A 76 3.33 5.18 -1.46
CA ASP A 76 2.02 4.56 -1.37
C ASP A 76 1.13 4.90 -2.57
N VAL A 77 -0.02 4.25 -2.64
CA VAL A 77 -0.92 4.31 -3.80
C VAL A 77 -2.31 4.79 -3.37
N LEU A 78 -2.78 5.86 -4.02
CA LEU A 78 -4.16 6.31 -3.91
C LEU A 78 -5.02 5.70 -5.00
N VAL A 79 -6.20 5.21 -4.64
CA VAL A 79 -7.19 4.67 -5.58
C VAL A 79 -8.58 5.21 -5.29
N GLY A 80 -9.24 5.75 -6.32
CA GLY A 80 -10.61 6.24 -6.26
C GLY A 80 -11.63 5.21 -6.74
N ALA A 81 -12.78 5.16 -6.07
CA ALA A 81 -13.97 4.38 -6.41
C ALA A 81 -15.24 5.23 -6.24
N PRO A 82 -15.50 6.21 -7.14
CA PRO A 82 -16.58 7.19 -6.97
C PRO A 82 -17.99 6.61 -6.95
N PHE A 83 -18.18 5.37 -7.41
CA PHE A 83 -19.49 4.71 -7.42
C PHE A 83 -19.64 3.68 -6.31
N ASN A 84 -18.67 3.60 -5.38
CA ASN A 84 -18.85 2.83 -4.15
C ASN A 84 -20.15 3.27 -3.47
N SER A 85 -20.96 2.27 -3.12
CA SER A 85 -22.31 2.48 -2.59
C SER A 85 -22.51 1.85 -1.22
N GLU A 86 -21.42 1.61 -0.48
CA GLU A 86 -21.44 0.95 0.83
C GLU A 86 -22.36 1.64 1.84
N ILE A 87 -22.31 2.98 1.89
CA ILE A 87 -23.13 3.78 2.81
C ILE A 87 -24.35 4.45 2.16
N GLY A 88 -24.58 4.17 0.87
CA GLY A 88 -25.68 4.73 0.07
C GLY A 88 -25.25 4.96 -1.39
N PRO A 89 -26.21 5.20 -2.30
CA PRO A 89 -25.94 5.22 -3.73
C PRO A 89 -24.89 6.28 -4.08
N ASN A 90 -23.84 5.86 -4.81
CA ASN A 90 -22.79 6.75 -5.33
C ASN A 90 -22.14 7.62 -4.24
N GLY A 91 -21.94 7.07 -3.05
CA GLY A 91 -21.24 7.80 -1.98
C GLY A 91 -19.77 8.05 -2.32
N GLY A 92 -19.17 7.06 -2.97
CA GLY A 92 -17.79 7.08 -3.40
C GLY A 92 -16.82 6.84 -2.25
N ARG A 93 -15.63 6.35 -2.59
CA ARG A 93 -14.58 6.02 -1.64
C ARG A 93 -13.20 6.30 -2.24
N THR A 94 -12.27 6.74 -1.41
CA THR A 94 -10.85 6.84 -1.71
C THR A 94 -10.11 5.83 -0.84
N TYR A 95 -9.16 5.10 -1.41
CA TYR A 95 -8.37 4.08 -0.73
C TYR A 95 -6.89 4.47 -0.77
N VAL A 96 -6.16 4.12 0.29
CA VAL A 96 -4.71 4.25 0.40
C VAL A 96 -4.13 2.86 0.59
N HIS A 97 -3.28 2.42 -0.33
CA HIS A 97 -2.60 1.13 -0.26
C HIS A 97 -1.09 1.31 -0.10
N SER A 98 -0.47 0.47 0.73
CA SER A 98 0.99 0.45 0.86
C SER A 98 1.62 0.04 -0.46
N GLY A 99 2.60 0.80 -0.94
CA GLY A 99 3.30 0.42 -2.16
C GLY A 99 4.28 -0.74 -1.98
N ALA A 100 4.72 -1.01 -0.75
CA ALA A 100 5.61 -2.14 -0.47
C ALA A 100 4.87 -3.46 -0.30
N THR A 101 3.67 -3.43 0.28
CA THR A 101 2.93 -4.64 0.68
C THR A 101 1.63 -4.84 -0.10
N GLY A 102 1.08 -3.78 -0.68
CA GLY A 102 -0.26 -3.76 -1.28
C GLY A 102 -1.40 -3.73 -0.25
N GLU A 103 -1.09 -3.72 1.05
CA GLU A 103 -2.10 -3.70 2.11
C GLU A 103 -2.91 -2.41 2.09
N LEU A 104 -4.21 -2.50 2.42
CA LEU A 104 -5.04 -1.32 2.60
C LEU A 104 -4.63 -0.63 3.91
N LEU A 105 -4.05 0.55 3.79
CA LEU A 105 -3.65 1.38 4.93
C LEU A 105 -4.84 2.16 5.47
N ARG A 106 -5.56 2.86 4.58
CA ARG A 106 -6.65 3.78 4.95
C ARG A 106 -7.72 3.87 3.88
N SER A 107 -8.88 4.37 4.26
CA SER A 107 -9.94 4.67 3.29
C SER A 107 -10.87 5.78 3.76
N PHE A 108 -11.30 6.62 2.84
CA PHE A 108 -12.19 7.75 3.10
C PHE A 108 -13.49 7.57 2.31
N THR A 109 -14.62 7.49 3.01
CA THR A 109 -15.93 7.26 2.40
C THR A 109 -16.73 8.56 2.39
N GLY A 110 -17.24 8.95 1.22
CA GLY A 110 -18.12 10.11 1.07
C GLY A 110 -19.56 9.80 1.45
N ALA A 111 -20.37 10.85 1.63
CA ALA A 111 -21.81 10.70 1.89
C ALA A 111 -22.57 10.28 0.62
N PRO A 112 -23.80 9.73 0.71
CA PRO A 112 -24.57 9.31 -0.45
C PRO A 112 -24.69 10.42 -1.51
N GLY A 113 -24.34 10.08 -2.76
CA GLY A 113 -24.38 10.99 -3.91
C GLY A 113 -23.18 11.94 -4.05
N GLU A 114 -22.17 11.87 -3.19
CA GLU A 114 -21.02 12.78 -3.24
C GLU A 114 -20.02 12.45 -4.35
N LEU A 115 -19.99 11.20 -4.83
CA LEU A 115 -18.99 10.70 -5.78
C LEU A 115 -17.56 10.89 -5.25
N HIS A 116 -17.33 10.64 -3.97
CA HIS A 116 -16.03 10.81 -3.35
C HIS A 116 -14.95 9.92 -4.00
N GLY A 117 -13.74 10.44 -4.19
CA GLY A 117 -12.67 9.74 -4.90
C GLY A 117 -12.79 9.84 -6.43
N TYR A 118 -13.59 10.77 -6.95
CA TYR A 118 -13.67 11.03 -8.40
C TYR A 118 -12.37 11.59 -8.98
N ALA A 119 -11.65 12.37 -8.17
CA ALA A 119 -10.30 12.88 -8.43
C ALA A 119 -9.51 12.82 -7.13
N ILE A 120 -8.23 12.45 -7.19
CA ILE A 120 -7.37 12.27 -6.01
C ILE A 120 -5.96 12.76 -6.33
N ALA A 121 -5.24 13.24 -5.32
CA ALA A 121 -3.81 13.56 -5.43
C ALA A 121 -3.14 13.59 -4.04
N ASP A 122 -1.82 13.48 -4.06
CA ASP A 122 -0.95 13.88 -2.94
C ASP A 122 -1.03 15.40 -2.76
N ALA A 123 -1.32 15.85 -1.53
CA ALA A 123 -1.42 17.25 -1.18
C ALA A 123 -0.11 17.85 -0.62
N GLY A 124 0.90 17.02 -0.38
CA GLY A 124 2.03 17.36 0.49
C GLY A 124 1.61 17.39 1.97
N ASP A 125 2.56 17.58 2.86
CA ASP A 125 2.30 17.87 4.27
C ASP A 125 1.73 19.30 4.43
N VAL A 126 0.41 19.42 4.52
CA VAL A 126 -0.28 20.72 4.60
C VAL A 126 -0.56 21.16 6.03
N ASP A 127 -0.57 20.24 7.00
CA ASP A 127 -0.77 20.56 8.42
C ASP A 127 0.54 20.69 9.22
N GLY A 128 1.67 20.29 8.64
CA GLY A 128 3.02 20.43 9.19
C GLY A 128 3.38 19.34 10.19
N ASP A 129 2.72 18.18 10.16
CA ASP A 129 2.98 17.06 11.07
C ASP A 129 4.15 16.16 10.63
N GLY A 130 4.64 16.33 9.40
CA GLY A 130 5.74 15.57 8.81
C GLY A 130 5.31 14.38 7.96
N THR A 131 4.01 14.14 7.80
CA THR A 131 3.41 13.11 6.94
C THR A 131 2.67 13.77 5.79
N THR A 132 2.67 13.16 4.59
CA THR A 132 1.98 13.78 3.45
C THR A 132 0.46 13.63 3.53
N ASP A 133 -0.27 14.69 3.17
CA ASP A 133 -1.73 14.71 3.20
C ASP A 133 -2.34 14.35 1.86
N ILE A 134 -3.65 14.09 1.86
CA ILE A 134 -4.38 13.55 0.73
C ILE A 134 -5.50 14.52 0.34
N VAL A 135 -5.65 14.80 -0.95
CA VAL A 135 -6.81 15.55 -1.47
C VAL A 135 -7.71 14.65 -2.29
N ALA A 136 -9.02 14.73 -2.06
CA ALA A 136 -10.03 13.97 -2.79
C ALA A 136 -11.23 14.84 -3.20
N GLY A 137 -11.57 14.79 -4.49
CA GLY A 137 -12.73 15.45 -5.07
C GLY A 137 -14.00 14.65 -4.87
N ALA A 138 -15.08 15.38 -4.55
CA ALA A 138 -16.44 14.87 -4.42
C ALA A 138 -17.39 15.78 -5.20
N PRO A 139 -17.40 15.67 -6.55
CA PRO A 139 -18.15 16.59 -7.41
C PRO A 139 -19.66 16.51 -7.20
N GLY A 140 -20.18 15.39 -6.70
CA GLY A 140 -21.60 15.26 -6.34
C GLY A 140 -22.01 16.17 -5.18
N ALA A 141 -21.06 16.48 -4.28
CA ALA A 141 -21.24 17.50 -3.24
C ALA A 141 -20.78 18.90 -3.67
N GLY A 142 -20.10 19.03 -4.81
CA GLY A 142 -19.39 20.25 -5.19
C GLY A 142 -18.26 20.59 -4.21
N ARG A 143 -17.58 19.57 -3.65
CA ARG A 143 -16.56 19.73 -2.61
C ARG A 143 -15.25 19.08 -2.98
N VAL A 144 -14.20 19.56 -2.32
CA VAL A 144 -12.90 18.91 -2.21
C VAL A 144 -12.65 18.67 -0.72
N TYR A 145 -12.06 17.53 -0.40
CA TYR A 145 -11.70 17.12 0.95
C TYR A 145 -10.19 17.00 1.04
N VAL A 146 -9.58 17.50 2.12
CA VAL A 146 -8.16 17.29 2.45
C VAL A 146 -8.09 16.46 3.74
N TYR A 147 -7.44 15.31 3.69
CA TYR A 147 -7.29 14.36 4.79
C TYR A 147 -5.85 14.31 5.26
N SER A 148 -5.65 14.13 6.56
CA SER A 148 -4.32 13.95 7.14
C SER A 148 -3.71 12.62 6.69
N GLY A 149 -2.39 12.64 6.48
CA GLY A 149 -1.60 11.43 6.27
C GLY A 149 -1.37 10.62 7.54
N ASP A 150 -1.16 11.27 8.69
CA ASP A 150 -0.81 10.62 9.96
C ASP A 150 -2.04 10.06 10.70
N ALA A 151 -3.22 10.67 10.48
CA ALA A 151 -4.47 10.27 11.11
C ALA A 151 -5.61 10.13 10.10
N ASP A 152 -6.58 9.23 10.37
CA ASP A 152 -7.88 9.15 9.66
C ASP A 152 -8.77 10.39 9.91
N GLN A 153 -8.19 11.58 9.94
CA GLN A 153 -8.85 12.84 10.21
C GLN A 153 -9.01 13.65 8.93
N LEU A 154 -10.24 14.11 8.71
CA LEU A 154 -10.50 15.15 7.72
C LEU A 154 -9.89 16.46 8.24
N LEU A 155 -8.86 16.97 7.56
CA LEU A 155 -8.22 18.23 7.90
C LEU A 155 -9.09 19.41 7.50
N ARG A 156 -9.55 19.45 6.23
CA ARG A 156 -10.29 20.60 5.69
C ARG A 156 -11.26 20.22 4.57
N THR A 157 -12.30 21.04 4.43
CA THR A 157 -13.12 21.13 3.21
C THR A 157 -12.97 22.53 2.63
N PRO A 158 -12.11 22.76 1.63
CA PRO A 158 -11.97 24.08 1.03
C PRO A 158 -13.32 24.53 0.45
N THR A 159 -13.91 25.55 1.06
CA THR A 159 -15.09 26.26 0.57
C THR A 159 -14.65 27.49 -0.23
N ASN A 160 -15.49 27.94 -1.17
CA ASN A 160 -15.26 29.19 -1.91
C ASN A 160 -15.51 30.45 -1.06
N ASP A 161 -15.54 30.35 0.27
CA ASP A 161 -15.51 31.50 1.15
C ASP A 161 -14.07 31.94 1.37
N SER A 162 -13.88 33.24 1.56
CA SER A 162 -12.56 33.86 1.68
C SER A 162 -11.80 33.48 2.96
N GLU A 163 -12.30 32.56 3.77
CA GLU A 163 -11.66 32.11 5.01
C GLU A 163 -10.91 30.77 4.84
N GLY A 164 -11.23 29.98 3.80
CA GLY A 164 -10.49 28.75 3.46
C GLY A 164 -9.20 28.94 2.66
N MET A 165 -8.91 30.17 2.19
CA MET A 165 -7.83 30.48 1.24
C MET A 165 -6.54 31.01 1.91
N LEU A 166 -6.29 30.66 3.18
CA LEU A 166 -4.98 30.81 3.82
C LEU A 166 -4.29 29.44 3.83
N GLY A 167 -3.67 29.05 2.70
CA GLY A 167 -2.81 27.86 2.71
C GLY A 167 -2.43 27.23 1.37
N VAL A 168 -3.18 27.41 0.28
CA VAL A 168 -2.86 26.74 -0.99
C VAL A 168 -2.06 27.64 -1.92
N GLY A 169 -0.74 27.66 -1.68
CA GLY A 169 0.20 28.01 -2.73
C GLY A 169 0.15 26.92 -3.81
N PHE A 170 -0.54 27.17 -4.91
CA PHE A 170 -0.43 26.34 -6.10
C PHE A 170 1.02 26.38 -6.63
N PHE A 171 1.47 25.20 -7.05
CA PHE A 171 2.79 24.75 -7.44
C PHE A 171 3.54 25.59 -8.49
N GLY A 172 4.87 25.52 -8.39
CA GLY A 172 5.80 25.84 -9.47
C GLY A 172 7.21 26.09 -8.94
N ARG A 173 8.02 25.05 -8.74
CA ARG A 173 9.48 25.23 -8.69
C ARG A 173 9.95 25.55 -10.12
N ALA A 174 10.51 26.73 -10.30
CA ALA A 174 11.45 27.05 -11.38
C ALA A 174 12.87 26.70 -10.94
#